data_AF-A0A1I3PE35-F1
#
_entry.id   AF-A0A1I3PE35-F1
#
_cell.length_a   1.000
_cell.length_b   1.000
_cell.length_c   1.000
_cell.angle_alpha   90.00
_cell.angle_beta   90.00
_cell.angle_gamma   90.00
#
_symmetry.space_group_name_H-M   'P 1'
#
loop_
_entity.id
_entity.type
_entity.pdbx_description
1 polymer ?
#
loop_
_entity_poly.entity_id
_entity_poly.type
_entity_poly.pdbx_seq_one_letter_code
_entity_poly.pdbx_strand_id
1 'polypeptide(L)'
;MTDRRDRRRLSRRTLLRVSAGTVTLAAAGSTSAVADGNDTARALLERRCPEATLEPSMGYCEGASTEGCADDHPATIALQQAVRETLETEYPNVGTLVDAGFKPYFDTLDGDDDGWSHWLSPEYIGDDAVLDPDRPESVLVDNTSWRSIGVMFIATRDGERIDPPPVYDIDEGVDWMPETETDALESDGPGTQAEDDTVDQDSDDLADERGATSEHEAEHEHEDPPADDPNRCSPWHYHTGAPGRFAWWFYQQAYEQEFADGNIRVPCRTPCMMHVWTVDHPEGVYAHDGPPPEYREQPPADDPGFETDARPGEDELDWDLLPEEVTPEERPESVSLDLENWWS
;
A
#
# COMPACT_ATOMS: atom_id res chain seq x y z
N MET A 1 -11.12 45.98 -17.98
CA MET A 1 -11.29 45.61 -16.57
C MET A 1 -10.62 44.27 -16.38
N THR A 2 -9.43 44.30 -15.78
CA THR A 2 -8.63 43.15 -15.41
C THR A 2 -9.06 42.68 -14.03
N ASP A 3 -9.32 41.39 -13.85
CA ASP A 3 -8.92 40.73 -12.61
C ASP A 3 -8.40 39.32 -12.93
N ARG A 4 -7.26 39.05 -12.30
CA ARG A 4 -6.28 38.01 -12.53
C ARG A 4 -6.16 37.34 -11.17
N ARG A 5 -6.55 36.08 -11.03
CA ARG A 5 -6.20 35.27 -9.85
C ARG A 5 -5.39 34.07 -10.30
N ASP A 6 -4.12 34.37 -10.55
CA ASP A 6 -3.00 33.43 -10.46
C ASP A 6 -2.96 32.87 -9.02
N ARG A 7 -3.34 31.59 -8.83
CA ARG A 7 -2.86 30.80 -7.69
C ARG A 7 -1.61 30.07 -8.14
N ARG A 8 -0.47 30.70 -7.88
CA ARG A 8 0.86 30.12 -8.06
C ARG A 8 1.05 29.03 -7.00
N ARG A 9 1.06 27.75 -7.41
CA ARG A 9 1.72 26.68 -6.66
C ARG A 9 3.22 26.98 -6.70
N LEU A 10 3.79 27.40 -5.57
CA LEU A 10 5.22 27.61 -5.44
C LEU A 10 5.88 26.25 -5.20
N SER A 11 6.52 25.72 -6.25
CA SER A 11 7.40 24.57 -6.20
C SER A 11 8.57 24.84 -5.24
N ARG A 12 8.77 23.94 -4.27
CA ARG A 12 9.90 23.93 -3.33
C ARG A 12 11.19 23.46 -4.01
N ARG A 13 11.58 24.08 -5.13
CA ARG A 13 12.92 23.95 -5.71
C ARG A 13 13.70 25.22 -5.45
N THR A 14 14.87 25.06 -4.83
CA THR A 14 15.97 26.03 -4.65
C THR A 14 16.11 26.59 -3.23
N LEU A 15 17.06 26.03 -2.47
CA LEU A 15 18.04 26.65 -1.56
C LEU A 15 18.52 25.51 -0.65
N LEU A 16 19.73 24.96 -0.82
CA LEU A 16 20.99 25.43 -0.24
C LEU A 16 22.15 24.90 -1.11
N ARG A 17 22.94 25.73 -1.79
CA ARG A 17 24.12 26.48 -1.31
C ARG A 17 25.24 25.61 -0.69
N VAL A 18 26.10 25.15 -1.59
CA VAL A 18 27.54 24.88 -1.47
C VAL A 18 28.19 25.43 -0.19
N SER A 19 28.70 24.51 0.62
CA SER A 19 29.85 24.74 1.50
C SER A 19 30.81 23.56 1.33
N ALA A 20 31.83 23.77 0.50
CA ALA A 20 33.00 22.92 0.42
C ALA A 20 33.78 23.04 1.74
N GLY A 21 33.62 22.05 2.62
CA GLY A 21 34.42 21.86 3.82
C GLY A 21 35.14 20.52 3.73
N THR A 22 36.46 20.56 3.55
CA THR A 22 37.32 19.39 3.71
C THR A 22 37.29 18.95 5.17
N VAL A 23 36.58 17.86 5.47
CA VAL A 23 36.67 17.17 6.76
C VAL A 23 37.83 16.19 6.68
N THR A 24 38.96 16.55 7.27
CA THR A 24 39.99 15.59 7.67
C THR A 24 39.48 14.77 8.85
N LEU A 25 39.05 13.53 8.59
CA LEU A 25 38.78 12.54 9.63
C LEU A 25 40.11 12.11 10.26
N ALA A 26 40.34 12.53 11.50
CA ALA A 26 41.39 11.98 12.32
C ALA A 26 41.00 10.54 12.71
N ALA A 27 41.79 9.59 12.22
CA ALA A 27 41.75 8.20 12.66
C ALA A 27 42.08 8.12 14.16
N ALA A 28 41.07 7.92 15.00
CA ALA A 28 41.23 7.45 16.37
C ALA A 28 40.87 5.96 16.38
N GLY A 29 41.90 5.13 16.61
CA GLY A 29 41.78 3.68 16.60
C GLY A 29 40.79 3.17 17.64
N SER A 30 39.90 2.30 17.17
CA SER A 30 39.18 1.35 18.01
C SER A 30 39.64 -0.04 17.62
N THR A 31 40.00 -0.79 18.63
CA THR A 31 40.57 -2.12 18.64
C THR A 31 39.81 -3.11 17.76
N SER A 32 40.54 -3.83 16.92
CA SER A 32 40.08 -5.05 16.24
C SER A 32 39.65 -6.09 17.28
N ALA A 33 38.35 -6.24 17.48
CA ALA A 33 37.78 -7.53 17.85
C ALA A 33 37.47 -8.23 16.52
N VAL A 34 38.18 -9.31 16.24
CA VAL A 34 37.78 -10.27 15.21
C VAL A 34 36.52 -10.95 15.77
N ALA A 35 35.37 -10.36 15.49
CA ALA A 35 34.09 -11.01 15.65
C ALA A 35 33.81 -11.78 14.35
N ASP A 36 33.44 -13.05 14.48
CA ASP A 36 32.86 -13.82 13.39
C ASP A 36 31.78 -12.97 12.69
N GLY A 37 31.92 -12.76 11.37
CA GLY A 37 31.05 -11.90 10.58
C GLY A 37 29.57 -12.31 10.60
N ASN A 38 29.27 -13.53 11.08
CA ASN A 38 27.91 -14.07 11.09
C ASN A 38 27.04 -13.55 12.26
N ASP A 39 27.64 -13.07 13.36
CA ASP A 39 26.90 -12.71 14.59
C ASP A 39 26.34 -11.27 14.56
N THR A 40 26.86 -10.40 13.69
CA THR A 40 26.56 -8.96 13.71
C THR A 40 25.35 -8.61 12.85
N ALA A 41 25.18 -9.28 11.70
CA ALA A 41 24.01 -9.11 10.82
C ALA A 41 22.73 -9.71 11.44
N ARG A 42 22.81 -10.94 12.01
CA ARG A 42 21.72 -11.51 12.84
C ARG A 42 21.36 -10.59 14.00
N ALA A 43 22.35 -9.99 14.66
CA ALA A 43 22.09 -9.10 15.78
C ALA A 43 21.37 -7.79 15.38
N LEU A 44 21.54 -7.32 14.15
CA LEU A 44 20.85 -6.13 13.63
C LEU A 44 19.38 -6.42 13.27
N LEU A 45 19.09 -7.62 12.76
CA LEU A 45 17.75 -8.02 12.32
C LEU A 45 16.88 -8.68 13.41
N GLU A 46 17.48 -9.42 14.35
CA GLU A 46 16.74 -10.32 15.25
C GLU A 46 16.62 -9.82 16.71
N ARG A 47 17.54 -9.01 17.23
CA ARG A 47 17.64 -8.81 18.70
C ARG A 47 16.56 -7.92 19.33
N ARG A 48 15.56 -7.45 18.57
CA ARG A 48 14.47 -6.60 19.11
C ARG A 48 13.07 -6.90 18.57
N CYS A 49 12.93 -7.84 17.63
CA CYS A 49 11.66 -8.11 16.96
C CYS A 49 11.34 -9.59 17.12
N PRO A 50 10.57 -10.00 18.14
CA PRO A 50 10.26 -11.42 18.36
C PRO A 50 9.42 -12.04 17.23
N GLU A 51 8.74 -11.22 16.44
CA GLU A 51 7.90 -11.61 15.29
C GLU A 51 8.66 -11.72 13.96
N ALA A 52 9.91 -11.24 13.91
CA ALA A 52 10.75 -11.25 12.72
C ALA A 52 11.15 -12.68 12.32
N THR A 53 10.95 -13.02 11.05
CA THR A 53 11.38 -14.31 10.47
C THR A 53 12.44 -14.09 9.39
N LEU A 54 13.22 -15.14 9.12
CA LEU A 54 14.19 -15.16 8.02
C LEU A 54 13.48 -15.46 6.69
N GLU A 55 12.59 -16.45 6.71
CA GLU A 55 11.76 -16.84 5.56
C GLU A 55 10.58 -15.85 5.39
N PRO A 56 9.97 -15.80 4.19
CA PRO A 56 8.71 -15.10 3.97
C PRO A 56 7.69 -15.43 5.06
N SER A 57 7.11 -14.39 5.66
CA SER A 57 6.08 -14.54 6.68
C SER A 57 5.27 -13.27 6.75
N MET A 58 3.99 -13.44 7.04
CA MET A 58 3.02 -12.37 7.19
C MET A 58 2.14 -12.59 8.43
N GLY A 59 1.51 -11.51 8.86
CA GLY A 59 0.42 -11.53 9.85
C GLY A 59 -0.69 -10.57 9.45
N TYR A 60 -1.88 -10.77 10.00
CA TYR A 60 -2.99 -9.85 9.81
C TYR A 60 -2.82 -8.60 10.67
N CYS A 61 -3.20 -7.45 10.11
CA CYS A 61 -3.25 -6.20 10.87
C CYS A 61 -4.30 -6.27 11.99
N GLU A 62 -4.21 -5.34 12.94
CA GLU A 62 -5.19 -5.29 14.03
C GLU A 62 -6.59 -5.05 13.45
N GLY A 63 -7.55 -5.88 13.87
CA GLY A 63 -8.89 -5.90 13.30
C GLY A 63 -8.98 -6.44 11.87
N ALA A 64 -7.90 -6.83 11.20
CA ALA A 64 -7.98 -7.36 9.84
C ALA A 64 -8.50 -8.81 9.82
N SER A 65 -9.35 -9.11 8.85
CA SER A 65 -9.90 -10.44 8.59
C SER A 65 -10.30 -10.59 7.14
N THR A 66 -10.06 -11.78 6.60
CA THR A 66 -10.49 -12.21 5.25
C THR A 66 -11.77 -13.04 5.28
N GLU A 67 -12.30 -13.42 6.46
CA GLU A 67 -13.44 -14.34 6.55
C GLU A 67 -14.71 -13.79 5.88
N GLY A 68 -14.93 -12.48 5.96
CA GLY A 68 -16.05 -11.82 5.30
C GLY A 68 -15.77 -11.34 3.87
N CYS A 69 -14.56 -11.52 3.35
CA CYS A 69 -14.19 -11.10 2.01
C CYS A 69 -14.77 -12.06 0.95
N ALA A 70 -15.55 -11.51 0.02
CA ALA A 70 -16.09 -12.26 -1.11
C ALA A 70 -15.83 -11.52 -2.43
N ASP A 71 -15.36 -12.25 -3.44
CA ASP A 71 -15.05 -11.70 -4.77
C ASP A 71 -16.29 -11.17 -5.49
N ASP A 72 -17.46 -11.74 -5.20
CA ASP A 72 -18.75 -11.32 -5.76
C ASP A 72 -19.47 -10.27 -4.90
N HIS A 73 -18.86 -9.81 -3.81
CA HIS A 73 -19.40 -8.70 -3.03
C HIS A 73 -19.38 -7.42 -3.85
N PRO A 74 -20.46 -6.60 -3.87
CA PRO A 74 -20.51 -5.40 -4.70
C PRO A 74 -19.37 -4.40 -4.47
N ALA A 75 -18.94 -4.22 -3.22
CA ALA A 75 -17.81 -3.34 -2.90
C ALA A 75 -16.48 -3.88 -3.45
N THR A 76 -16.26 -5.21 -3.41
CA THR A 76 -15.09 -5.85 -4.03
C THR A 76 -15.10 -5.65 -5.54
N ILE A 77 -16.24 -5.86 -6.19
CA ILE A 77 -16.41 -5.66 -7.63
C ILE A 77 -16.14 -4.20 -8.01
N ALA A 78 -16.71 -3.24 -7.27
CA ALA A 78 -16.53 -1.82 -7.51
C ALA A 78 -15.06 -1.43 -7.36
N LEU A 79 -14.37 -1.90 -6.31
CA LEU A 79 -12.96 -1.61 -6.08
C LEU A 79 -12.11 -2.17 -7.20
N GLN A 80 -12.32 -3.44 -7.55
CA GLN A 80 -11.56 -4.10 -8.62
C GLN A 80 -11.80 -3.43 -9.97
N GLN A 81 -13.02 -2.97 -10.26
CA GLN A 81 -13.34 -2.24 -11.48
C GLN A 81 -12.66 -0.87 -11.52
N ALA A 82 -12.71 -0.10 -10.42
CA ALA A 82 -12.04 1.19 -10.32
C ALA A 82 -10.52 1.05 -10.51
N VAL A 83 -9.91 0.10 -9.81
CA VAL A 83 -8.48 -0.23 -9.99
C VAL A 83 -8.19 -0.61 -11.44
N ARG A 84 -9.01 -1.48 -12.06
CA ARG A 84 -8.82 -1.89 -13.46
C ARG A 84 -8.90 -0.71 -14.41
N GLU A 85 -9.86 0.20 -14.22
CA GLU A 85 -9.99 1.41 -15.03
C GLU A 85 -8.74 2.30 -14.90
N THR A 86 -8.26 2.55 -13.68
CA THR A 86 -7.03 3.33 -13.45
C THR A 86 -5.81 2.68 -14.11
N LEU A 87 -5.63 1.36 -13.96
CA LEU A 87 -4.51 0.65 -14.58
C LEU A 87 -4.60 0.66 -16.11
N GLU A 88 -5.79 0.57 -16.70
CA GLU A 88 -5.94 0.60 -18.16
C GLU A 88 -5.76 2.00 -18.76
N THR A 89 -6.10 3.04 -18.02
CA THR A 89 -6.16 4.42 -18.52
C THR A 89 -4.93 5.26 -18.16
N GLU A 90 -4.50 5.21 -16.91
CA GLU A 90 -3.41 6.04 -16.37
C GLU A 90 -2.10 5.25 -16.28
N TYR A 91 -2.15 3.96 -15.92
CA TYR A 91 -0.96 3.15 -15.67
C TYR A 91 -0.88 1.83 -16.48
N PRO A 92 -1.05 1.84 -17.82
CA PRO A 92 -1.16 0.60 -18.61
C PRO A 92 0.14 -0.21 -18.75
N ASN A 93 1.30 0.38 -18.45
CA ASN A 93 2.61 -0.25 -18.60
C ASN A 93 3.72 0.44 -17.77
N VAL A 94 4.90 -0.17 -17.75
CA VAL A 94 6.09 0.33 -17.04
C VAL A 94 6.43 1.78 -17.38
N GLY A 95 6.41 2.18 -18.65
CA GLY A 95 6.76 3.56 -19.04
C GLY A 95 5.81 4.60 -18.45
N THR A 96 4.51 4.30 -18.40
CA THR A 96 3.55 5.20 -17.72
C THR A 96 3.80 5.32 -16.22
N LEU A 97 4.28 4.25 -15.57
CA LEU A 97 4.69 4.28 -14.16
C LEU A 97 5.94 5.13 -13.96
N VAL A 98 6.94 4.98 -14.82
CA VAL A 98 8.16 5.80 -14.83
C VAL A 98 7.81 7.28 -14.97
N ASP A 99 6.98 7.63 -15.96
CA ASP A 99 6.52 9.00 -16.20
C ASP A 99 5.74 9.59 -15.02
N ALA A 100 4.94 8.75 -14.35
CA ALA A 100 4.19 9.13 -13.15
C ALA A 100 5.05 9.19 -11.88
N GLY A 101 6.34 8.82 -11.95
CA GLY A 101 7.28 8.92 -10.84
C GLY A 101 7.28 7.73 -9.89
N PHE A 102 6.63 6.63 -10.26
CA PHE A 102 6.72 5.38 -9.52
C PHE A 102 8.16 4.85 -9.54
N LYS A 103 8.53 4.18 -8.45
CA LYS A 103 9.85 3.62 -8.23
C LYS A 103 9.76 2.10 -8.17
N PRO A 104 10.52 1.38 -9.01
CA PRO A 104 10.54 -0.06 -8.97
C PRO A 104 10.98 -0.56 -7.59
N TYR A 105 10.30 -1.60 -7.17
CA TYR A 105 10.51 -2.40 -5.98
C TYR A 105 10.47 -3.84 -6.45
N PHE A 106 11.61 -4.32 -6.95
CA PHE A 106 11.78 -5.74 -7.23
C PHE A 106 11.98 -6.46 -5.89
N ASP A 107 11.23 -7.52 -5.62
CA ASP A 107 11.33 -8.33 -4.40
C ASP A 107 12.64 -9.15 -4.41
N THR A 108 13.75 -8.44 -4.25
CA THR A 108 15.13 -8.88 -4.51
C THR A 108 15.68 -9.98 -3.62
N LEU A 109 14.88 -10.52 -2.68
CA LEU A 109 15.32 -11.56 -1.74
C LEU A 109 14.54 -12.87 -1.83
N ASP A 110 13.43 -12.89 -2.56
CA ASP A 110 12.68 -14.13 -2.81
C ASP A 110 13.31 -14.76 -4.05
N GLY A 111 14.14 -15.79 -3.83
CA GLY A 111 14.95 -16.45 -4.87
C GLY A 111 14.14 -17.22 -5.93
N ASP A 112 12.82 -17.02 -5.95
CA ASP A 112 11.91 -17.49 -6.97
C ASP A 112 11.46 -16.26 -7.76
N ASP A 113 11.85 -16.19 -9.04
CA ASP A 113 11.32 -15.20 -10.00
C ASP A 113 9.82 -15.45 -10.15
N ASP A 114 9.01 -14.93 -9.22
CA ASP A 114 7.55 -14.99 -9.31
C ASP A 114 7.06 -14.23 -10.57
N GLY A 115 7.95 -13.51 -11.24
CA GLY A 115 7.76 -12.92 -12.55
C GLY A 115 6.88 -11.68 -12.50
N TRP A 116 6.75 -11.05 -11.34
CA TRP A 116 6.07 -9.78 -11.15
C TRP A 116 6.86 -8.88 -10.21
N SER A 117 6.55 -7.59 -10.19
CA SER A 117 7.24 -6.60 -9.37
C SER A 117 6.28 -5.56 -8.82
N HIS A 118 6.61 -5.00 -7.66
CA HIS A 118 5.93 -3.83 -7.13
C HIS A 118 6.56 -2.56 -7.70
N TRP A 119 5.74 -1.55 -7.90
CA TRP A 119 6.16 -0.20 -8.25
C TRP A 119 5.51 0.74 -7.26
N LEU A 120 6.30 1.46 -6.47
CA LEU A 120 5.84 2.28 -5.36
C LEU A 120 5.79 3.76 -5.76
N SER A 121 4.76 4.49 -5.36
CA SER A 121 4.67 5.94 -5.55
C SER A 121 5.04 6.66 -4.25
N PRO A 122 6.23 7.30 -4.17
CA PRO A 122 6.58 8.11 -3.00
C PRO A 122 5.64 9.29 -2.78
N GLU A 123 4.98 9.78 -3.84
CA GLU A 123 3.98 10.84 -3.72
C GLU A 123 2.73 10.34 -3.01
N TYR A 124 2.21 9.16 -3.38
CA TYR A 124 0.96 8.64 -2.83
C TYR A 124 1.14 8.01 -1.45
N ILE A 125 2.26 7.31 -1.20
CA ILE A 125 2.63 6.83 0.16
C ILE A 125 2.69 8.00 1.16
N GLY A 126 3.12 9.17 0.70
CA GLY A 126 3.27 10.37 1.51
C GLY A 126 2.03 11.27 1.57
N ASP A 127 0.92 10.91 0.93
CA ASP A 127 -0.30 11.72 0.90
C ASP A 127 -1.30 11.32 2.00
N ASP A 128 -2.49 11.95 2.00
CA ASP A 128 -3.50 11.76 3.04
C ASP A 128 -4.53 10.65 2.75
N ALA A 129 -4.54 10.13 1.53
CA ALA A 129 -5.46 9.13 1.05
C ALA A 129 -4.96 7.72 1.35
N VAL A 130 -5.90 6.81 1.57
CA VAL A 130 -5.66 5.38 1.74
C VAL A 130 -6.82 4.66 1.08
N LEU A 131 -6.55 3.55 0.40
CA LEU A 131 -7.56 2.80 -0.34
C LEU A 131 -8.22 3.64 -1.45
N ASP A 132 -7.40 4.44 -2.16
CA ASP A 132 -7.83 5.28 -3.29
C ASP A 132 -7.44 4.62 -4.62
N PRO A 133 -8.39 4.02 -5.37
CA PRO A 133 -8.08 3.34 -6.63
C PRO A 133 -7.54 4.26 -7.73
N ASP A 134 -7.73 5.58 -7.63
CA ASP A 134 -7.19 6.56 -8.58
C ASP A 134 -5.72 6.91 -8.28
N ARG A 135 -5.26 6.67 -7.05
CA ARG A 135 -3.92 7.02 -6.56
C ARG A 135 -3.31 5.88 -5.72
N PRO A 136 -3.14 4.67 -6.29
CA PRO A 136 -2.63 3.54 -5.52
C PRO A 136 -1.18 3.76 -5.09
N GLU A 137 -0.85 3.46 -3.83
CA GLU A 137 0.51 3.59 -3.32
C GLU A 137 1.50 2.64 -4.03
N SER A 138 0.98 1.53 -4.57
CA SER A 138 1.74 0.61 -5.40
C SER A 138 0.95 0.06 -6.58
N VAL A 139 1.62 -0.06 -7.73
CA VAL A 139 1.15 -0.82 -8.89
C VAL A 139 1.97 -2.10 -9.03
N LEU A 140 1.29 -3.21 -9.33
CA LEU A 140 1.90 -4.54 -9.52
C LEU A 140 2.04 -4.78 -11.03
N VAL A 141 3.24 -5.15 -11.47
CA VAL A 141 3.60 -5.30 -12.88
C VAL A 141 4.03 -6.72 -13.16
N ASP A 142 3.53 -7.31 -14.24
CA ASP A 142 4.05 -8.57 -14.78
C ASP A 142 5.39 -8.33 -15.50
N ASN A 143 6.47 -8.95 -15.02
CA ASN A 143 7.83 -8.73 -15.52
C ASN A 143 8.02 -9.30 -16.94
N THR A 144 7.13 -10.19 -17.39
CA THR A 144 7.18 -10.71 -18.76
C THR A 144 6.47 -9.76 -19.74
N SER A 145 5.20 -9.45 -19.53
CA SER A 145 4.41 -8.60 -20.45
C SER A 145 4.63 -7.10 -20.26
N TRP A 146 5.22 -6.68 -19.14
CA TRP A 146 5.43 -5.30 -18.71
C TRP A 146 4.11 -4.52 -18.53
N ARG A 147 3.02 -5.25 -18.27
CA ARG A 147 1.68 -4.73 -18.01
C ARG A 147 1.41 -4.67 -16.52
N SER A 148 0.63 -3.69 -16.11
CA SER A 148 0.06 -3.64 -14.77
C SER A 148 -1.01 -4.72 -14.62
N ILE A 149 -0.96 -5.46 -13.50
CA ILE A 149 -1.81 -6.64 -13.22
C ILE A 149 -2.59 -6.53 -11.90
N GLY A 150 -2.33 -5.48 -11.13
CA GLY A 150 -2.99 -5.20 -9.86
C GLY A 150 -2.39 -3.99 -9.18
N VAL A 151 -2.87 -3.71 -7.97
CA VAL A 151 -2.31 -2.69 -7.09
C VAL A 151 -2.10 -3.27 -5.70
N MET A 152 -1.22 -2.64 -4.94
CA MET A 152 -1.13 -2.87 -3.50
C MET A 152 -1.33 -1.53 -2.81
N PHE A 153 -2.38 -1.46 -2.00
CA PHE A 153 -2.58 -0.33 -1.11
C PHE A 153 -1.69 -0.44 0.10
N ILE A 154 -1.19 0.68 0.60
CA ILE A 154 -0.36 0.76 1.79
C ILE A 154 -1.04 1.69 2.78
N ALA A 155 -1.32 1.22 3.99
CA ALA A 155 -2.01 1.98 5.01
C ALA A 155 -1.07 2.98 5.69
N THR A 156 -0.73 4.03 4.96
CA THR A 156 0.08 5.16 5.41
C THR A 156 -0.68 6.46 5.19
N ARG A 157 -0.48 7.44 6.08
CA ARG A 157 -1.00 8.80 5.94
C ARG A 157 0.11 9.77 6.30
N ASP A 158 0.40 10.72 5.42
CA ASP A 158 1.55 11.62 5.54
C ASP A 158 2.88 10.84 5.74
N GLY A 159 3.00 9.64 5.16
CA GLY A 159 4.13 8.73 5.33
C GLY A 159 4.18 7.97 6.67
N GLU A 160 3.24 8.22 7.58
CA GLU A 160 3.13 7.50 8.86
C GLU A 160 2.16 6.33 8.75
N ARG A 161 2.46 5.21 9.42
CA ARG A 161 1.57 4.03 9.44
C ARG A 161 0.28 4.36 10.18
N ILE A 162 -0.85 3.94 9.62
CA ILE A 162 -2.16 4.06 10.25
C ILE A 162 -2.83 2.69 10.43
N ASP A 163 -3.93 2.68 11.19
CA ASP A 163 -4.84 1.54 11.19
C ASP A 163 -5.60 1.51 9.86
N PRO A 164 -5.61 0.37 9.15
CA PRO A 164 -6.18 0.30 7.82
C PRO A 164 -7.72 0.35 7.85
N PRO A 165 -8.36 1.06 6.91
CA PRO A 165 -9.82 1.00 6.77
C PRO A 165 -10.27 -0.36 6.21
N PRO A 166 -11.42 -0.92 6.63
CA PRO A 166 -11.97 -2.09 5.97
C PRO A 166 -12.35 -1.76 4.52
N VAL A 167 -12.42 -2.77 3.65
CA VAL A 167 -13.01 -2.61 2.31
C VAL A 167 -14.51 -2.34 2.44
N TYR A 168 -15.17 -3.08 3.34
CA TYR A 168 -16.56 -2.88 3.71
C TYR A 168 -16.82 -3.37 5.13
N ASP A 169 -17.77 -2.71 5.80
CA ASP A 169 -18.27 -3.02 7.13
C ASP A 169 -19.81 -2.89 7.15
N ILE A 170 -20.48 -3.47 8.14
CA ILE A 170 -21.95 -3.45 8.26
C ILE A 170 -22.44 -2.07 8.73
N ASP A 171 -21.64 -1.41 9.57
CA ASP A 171 -22.08 -0.20 10.30
C ASP A 171 -21.62 1.10 9.63
N GLU A 172 -20.65 1.04 8.72
CA GLU A 172 -20.09 2.18 8.01
C GLU A 172 -20.16 1.90 6.51
N GLY A 173 -20.93 2.71 5.78
CA GLY A 173 -20.95 2.66 4.32
C GLY A 173 -19.54 2.76 3.74
N VAL A 174 -19.37 2.33 2.49
CA VAL A 174 -18.05 2.27 1.86
C VAL A 174 -17.52 3.69 1.57
N ASP A 175 -16.63 4.21 2.42
CA ASP A 175 -16.20 5.64 2.43
C ASP A 175 -15.48 6.08 1.14
N TRP A 176 -14.85 5.14 0.42
CA TRP A 176 -14.17 5.42 -0.86
C TRP A 176 -15.11 5.34 -2.08
N MET A 177 -16.34 4.84 -1.94
CA MET A 177 -17.29 4.77 -3.04
C MET A 177 -18.02 6.11 -3.23
N PRO A 178 -18.29 6.53 -4.48
CA PRO A 178 -19.12 7.70 -4.73
C PRO A 178 -20.54 7.49 -4.18
N GLU A 179 -21.13 8.51 -3.54
CA GLU A 179 -22.46 8.48 -2.90
C GLU A 179 -23.59 7.93 -3.80
N THR A 180 -23.42 7.97 -5.12
CA THR A 180 -24.40 7.45 -6.08
C THR A 180 -24.48 5.93 -6.15
N GLU A 181 -23.45 5.22 -5.69
CA GLU A 181 -23.40 3.74 -5.72
C GLU A 181 -23.71 3.12 -4.36
N THR A 182 -23.53 3.86 -3.26
CA THR A 182 -23.94 3.42 -1.92
C THR A 182 -25.45 3.24 -1.80
N ASP A 183 -26.25 4.12 -2.42
CA ASP A 183 -27.72 4.03 -2.47
C ASP A 183 -28.22 2.74 -3.15
N ALA A 184 -27.41 2.13 -4.03
CA ALA A 184 -27.75 0.89 -4.73
C ALA A 184 -27.57 -0.35 -3.83
N LEU A 185 -26.73 -0.27 -2.78
CA LEU A 185 -26.48 -1.37 -1.85
C LEU A 185 -27.54 -1.47 -0.74
N GLU A 186 -28.18 -0.37 -0.38
CA GLU A 186 -29.21 -0.34 0.67
C GLU A 186 -30.62 -0.79 0.19
N SER A 187 -30.82 -1.05 -1.10
CA SER A 187 -32.17 -1.11 -1.68
C SER A 187 -32.85 -2.49 -1.80
N ASP A 188 -32.24 -3.61 -1.38
CA ASP A 188 -32.84 -4.96 -1.61
C ASP A 188 -33.02 -5.83 -0.35
N GLY A 189 -33.25 -5.22 0.80
CA GLY A 189 -33.91 -5.91 1.91
C GLY A 189 -35.41 -6.09 1.59
N PRO A 190 -35.99 -7.30 1.62
CA PRO A 190 -37.42 -7.50 1.43
C PRO A 190 -38.18 -6.91 2.63
N GLY A 191 -38.51 -5.63 2.53
CA GLY A 191 -39.38 -4.93 3.45
C GLY A 191 -40.75 -5.59 3.44
N THR A 192 -41.02 -6.40 4.45
CA THR A 192 -42.39 -6.77 4.84
C THR A 192 -43.13 -5.49 5.20
N GLN A 193 -43.82 -4.92 4.22
CA GLN A 193 -44.87 -3.94 4.41
C GLN A 193 -46.01 -4.65 5.17
N ALA A 194 -46.00 -4.55 6.48
CA ALA A 194 -47.18 -4.76 7.30
C ALA A 194 -47.88 -3.41 7.42
N GLU A 195 -48.83 -3.18 6.52
CA GLU A 195 -49.91 -2.22 6.71
C GLU A 195 -50.69 -2.63 7.97
N ASP A 196 -50.67 -1.82 9.03
CA ASP A 196 -51.68 -1.90 10.09
C ASP A 196 -52.27 -0.52 10.34
N ASP A 197 -53.39 -0.30 9.68
CA ASP A 197 -54.35 0.77 9.92
C ASP A 197 -54.94 0.65 11.33
N THR A 198 -54.64 1.59 12.24
CA THR A 198 -55.58 1.91 13.34
C THR A 198 -55.59 3.38 13.76
N VAL A 199 -56.60 4.09 13.24
CA VAL A 199 -57.59 4.95 13.93
C VAL A 199 -57.14 5.93 15.04
N ASP A 200 -57.40 7.21 14.75
CA ASP A 200 -57.81 8.35 15.60
C ASP A 200 -57.82 8.21 17.14
N GLN A 201 -57.16 9.16 17.83
CA GLN A 201 -57.84 9.90 18.90
C GLN A 201 -57.21 11.24 19.29
N ASP A 202 -58.11 12.17 19.55
CA ASP A 202 -57.99 13.59 19.86
C ASP A 202 -57.17 13.98 21.11
N SER A 203 -56.90 15.30 21.13
CA SER A 203 -57.07 16.25 22.24
C SER A 203 -55.93 16.58 23.21
N ASP A 204 -55.59 17.88 23.13
CA ASP A 204 -55.46 18.88 24.20
C ASP A 204 -54.16 19.02 24.99
N ASP A 205 -53.53 20.18 24.73
CA ASP A 205 -53.08 21.19 25.70
C ASP A 205 -52.69 20.69 27.10
N LEU A 206 -51.42 20.88 27.49
CA LEU A 206 -51.05 21.63 28.69
C LEU A 206 -49.58 22.07 28.62
N ALA A 207 -49.38 23.36 28.79
CA ALA A 207 -48.09 23.97 29.09
C ALA A 207 -47.63 23.57 30.50
N ASP A 208 -46.35 23.21 30.66
CA ASP A 208 -45.66 23.40 31.93
C ASP A 208 -44.17 23.71 31.74
N GLU A 209 -43.70 24.50 32.70
CA GLU A 209 -42.45 25.22 32.78
C GLU A 209 -41.25 24.34 33.19
N ARG A 210 -40.07 24.77 32.73
CA ARG A 210 -38.78 24.78 33.46
C ARG A 210 -38.25 23.45 34.05
N GLY A 211 -37.12 23.02 33.50
CA GLY A 211 -36.13 22.20 34.19
C GLY A 211 -35.14 21.64 33.18
N ALA A 212 -33.97 22.25 33.05
CA ALA A 212 -32.72 21.70 33.59
C ALA A 212 -32.01 20.78 32.57
N THR A 213 -30.91 21.33 32.04
CA THR A 213 -29.65 20.64 31.72
C THR A 213 -29.76 19.17 31.31
N SER A 214 -29.64 18.91 30.01
CA SER A 214 -29.11 17.61 29.56
C SER A 214 -28.09 17.88 28.47
N GLU A 215 -26.84 17.92 28.91
CA GLU A 215 -25.66 17.68 28.09
C GLU A 215 -25.80 16.24 27.58
N HIS A 216 -26.34 16.08 26.38
CA HIS A 216 -26.26 14.84 25.62
C HIS A 216 -25.16 15.00 24.57
N GLU A 217 -23.92 15.02 25.04
CA GLU A 217 -22.83 14.48 24.24
C GLU A 217 -23.04 12.97 24.26
N ALA A 218 -23.78 12.47 23.26
CA ALA A 218 -23.74 11.06 22.91
C ALA A 218 -22.35 10.82 22.33
N GLU A 219 -21.40 10.58 23.21
CA GLU A 219 -20.17 9.86 22.88
C GLU A 219 -20.64 8.50 22.38
N HIS A 220 -20.77 8.36 21.05
CA HIS A 220 -20.88 7.07 20.41
C HIS A 220 -19.55 6.37 20.66
N GLU A 221 -19.46 5.63 21.76
CA GLU A 221 -18.48 4.56 21.92
C GLU A 221 -18.78 3.56 20.81
N HIS A 222 -18.14 3.73 19.65
CA HIS A 222 -18.06 2.70 18.63
C HIS A 222 -17.25 1.57 19.27
N GLU A 223 -17.93 0.59 19.86
CA GLU A 223 -17.30 -0.67 20.23
C GLU A 223 -16.76 -1.27 18.93
N ASP A 224 -15.44 -1.36 18.81
CA ASP A 224 -14.79 -1.94 17.64
C ASP A 224 -15.45 -3.29 17.31
N PRO A 225 -16.00 -3.47 16.09
CA PRO A 225 -16.65 -4.72 15.74
C PRO A 225 -15.65 -5.87 15.89
N PRO A 226 -16.08 -7.04 16.40
CA PRO A 226 -15.18 -8.16 16.59
C PRO A 226 -14.54 -8.55 15.25
N ALA A 227 -13.24 -8.83 15.27
CA ALA A 227 -12.48 -9.25 14.08
C ALA A 227 -13.05 -10.50 13.36
N ASP A 228 -14.00 -11.20 13.99
CA ASP A 228 -14.68 -12.39 13.48
C ASP A 228 -16.08 -12.08 12.88
N ASP A 229 -16.37 -10.83 12.48
CA ASP A 229 -17.63 -10.52 11.78
C ASP A 229 -17.61 -11.11 10.36
N PRO A 230 -18.49 -12.07 10.03
CA PRO A 230 -18.52 -12.73 8.73
C PRO A 230 -18.96 -11.82 7.56
N ASN A 231 -19.38 -10.57 7.82
CA ASN A 231 -19.75 -9.61 6.78
C ASN A 231 -18.78 -8.43 6.68
N ARG A 232 -17.70 -8.43 7.47
CA ARG A 232 -16.65 -7.42 7.40
C ARG A 232 -15.48 -7.94 6.58
N CYS A 233 -15.02 -7.17 5.61
CA CYS A 233 -13.84 -7.50 4.82
C CYS A 233 -12.73 -6.50 5.05
N SER A 234 -11.63 -6.98 5.61
CA SER A 234 -10.43 -6.19 5.89
C SER A 234 -9.19 -7.05 5.63
N PRO A 235 -8.83 -7.33 4.36
CA PRO A 235 -7.79 -8.29 3.99
C PRO A 235 -6.36 -7.72 4.15
N TRP A 236 -6.17 -6.77 5.07
CA TRP A 236 -4.90 -6.11 5.34
C TRP A 236 -3.94 -7.00 6.11
N HIS A 237 -2.70 -7.07 5.64
CA HIS A 237 -1.64 -7.85 6.26
C HIS A 237 -0.33 -7.05 6.33
N TYR A 238 0.61 -7.53 7.12
CA TYR A 238 1.97 -7.00 7.17
C TYR A 238 2.97 -8.15 6.99
N HIS A 239 4.15 -7.86 6.45
CA HIS A 239 5.23 -8.82 6.38
C HIS A 239 6.13 -8.71 7.61
N THR A 240 6.51 -9.87 8.15
CA THR A 240 7.54 -10.03 9.18
C THR A 240 8.77 -10.78 8.68
N GLY A 241 8.66 -11.39 7.50
CA GLY A 241 9.78 -12.01 6.79
C GLY A 241 10.86 -11.03 6.40
N ALA A 242 12.10 -11.50 6.39
CA ALA A 242 13.25 -10.69 5.98
C ALA A 242 13.09 -10.11 4.56
N PRO A 243 12.55 -10.82 3.55
CA PRO A 243 12.33 -10.29 2.21
C PRO A 243 11.50 -9.01 2.19
N GLY A 244 10.22 -9.07 2.58
CA GLY A 244 9.34 -7.89 2.59
C GLY A 244 9.82 -6.76 3.51
N ARG A 245 10.42 -7.08 4.68
CA ARG A 245 10.95 -6.04 5.58
C ARG A 245 12.18 -5.35 5.03
N PHE A 246 13.09 -6.10 4.41
CA PHE A 246 14.28 -5.55 3.81
C PHE A 246 13.93 -4.72 2.58
N ALA A 247 13.03 -5.22 1.74
CA ALA A 247 12.59 -4.51 0.56
C ALA A 247 11.92 -3.18 0.98
N TRP A 248 11.03 -3.16 1.99
CA TRP A 248 10.47 -1.91 2.52
C TRP A 248 11.56 -0.95 3.04
N TRP A 249 12.49 -1.46 3.84
CA TRP A 249 13.63 -0.67 4.31
C TRP A 249 14.47 -0.09 3.16
N PHE A 250 14.70 -0.88 2.12
CA PHE A 250 15.46 -0.49 0.94
C PHE A 250 14.75 0.62 0.17
N TYR A 251 13.43 0.50 -0.03
CA TYR A 251 12.61 1.58 -0.61
C TYR A 251 12.80 2.91 0.13
N GLN A 252 12.68 2.89 1.46
CA GLN A 252 12.87 4.09 2.28
C GLN A 252 14.30 4.65 2.14
N GLN A 253 15.31 3.79 2.05
CA GLN A 253 16.70 4.23 1.85
C GLN A 253 16.93 4.84 0.47
N ALA A 254 16.46 4.18 -0.57
CA ALA A 254 16.75 4.52 -1.96
C ALA A 254 15.96 5.74 -2.43
N TYR A 255 14.70 5.89 -1.98
CA TYR A 255 13.77 6.82 -2.61
C TYR A 255 13.26 7.93 -1.68
N GLU A 256 13.15 7.70 -0.37
CA GLU A 256 12.66 8.73 0.57
C GLU A 256 13.78 9.61 1.14
N GLN A 257 15.06 9.28 0.87
CA GLN A 257 16.24 10.04 1.32
C GLN A 257 16.28 10.33 2.83
N GLU A 258 15.58 9.52 3.65
CA GLU A 258 15.55 9.66 5.11
C GLU A 258 16.94 9.45 5.78
N PHE A 259 17.96 9.12 4.98
CA PHE A 259 19.38 9.11 5.36
C PHE A 259 19.92 10.43 5.91
N ALA A 260 19.27 11.57 5.64
CA ALA A 260 19.70 12.85 6.22
C ALA A 260 19.77 12.81 7.76
N ASP A 261 18.96 11.93 8.39
CA ASP A 261 18.87 11.78 9.85
C ASP A 261 19.59 10.52 10.39
N GLY A 262 20.17 9.70 9.50
CA GLY A 262 21.21 8.71 9.82
C GLY A 262 20.81 7.52 10.70
N ASN A 263 19.53 7.12 10.74
CA ASN A 263 19.09 6.18 11.78
C ASN A 263 17.94 5.22 11.40
N ILE A 264 17.93 4.66 10.19
CA ILE A 264 16.89 3.68 9.83
C ILE A 264 17.41 2.27 10.01
N ARG A 265 16.81 1.60 10.99
CA ARG A 265 16.92 0.16 11.19
C ARG A 265 15.84 -0.51 10.36
N VAL A 266 16.12 -1.71 9.85
CA VAL A 266 15.09 -2.58 9.28
C VAL A 266 13.95 -2.72 10.30
N PRO A 267 12.70 -2.35 9.95
CA PRO A 267 11.59 -2.34 10.90
C PRO A 267 11.24 -3.75 11.33
N CYS A 268 10.49 -3.96 12.42
CA CYS A 268 10.05 -5.31 12.82
C CYS A 268 9.01 -5.92 11.88
N ARG A 269 8.22 -5.06 11.23
CA ARG A 269 7.22 -5.39 10.21
C ARG A 269 7.06 -4.22 9.23
N THR A 270 6.55 -4.51 8.04
CA THR A 270 6.09 -3.49 7.07
C THR A 270 4.88 -2.72 7.62
N PRO A 271 4.45 -1.62 6.99
CA PRO A 271 3.08 -1.14 7.14
C PRO A 271 2.05 -2.22 6.78
N CYS A 272 0.78 -1.95 7.12
CA CYS A 272 -0.33 -2.77 6.63
C CYS A 272 -0.50 -2.53 5.13
N MET A 273 -0.70 -3.61 4.39
CA MET A 273 -0.84 -3.59 2.94
C MET A 273 -1.98 -4.50 2.50
N MET A 274 -2.52 -4.23 1.32
CA MET A 274 -3.62 -5.00 0.74
C MET A 274 -3.49 -5.04 -0.77
N HIS A 275 -3.35 -6.25 -1.32
CA HIS A 275 -3.34 -6.46 -2.76
C HIS A 275 -4.76 -6.44 -3.33
N VAL A 276 -4.91 -5.91 -4.54
CA VAL A 276 -6.12 -6.01 -5.36
C VAL A 276 -5.70 -6.38 -6.78
N TRP A 277 -5.98 -7.62 -7.18
CA TRP A 277 -5.65 -8.13 -8.50
C TRP A 277 -6.73 -7.79 -9.52
N THR A 278 -6.33 -7.35 -10.72
CA THR A 278 -7.26 -7.09 -11.84
C THR A 278 -7.33 -8.24 -12.85
N VAL A 279 -6.37 -9.16 -12.77
CA VAL A 279 -6.38 -10.47 -13.43
C VAL A 279 -7.03 -11.52 -12.53
N ASP A 280 -7.38 -12.67 -13.12
CA ASP A 280 -7.92 -13.80 -12.37
C ASP A 280 -6.87 -14.34 -11.38
N HIS A 281 -7.28 -14.67 -10.17
CA HIS A 281 -6.41 -15.25 -9.15
C HIS A 281 -7.13 -16.42 -8.45
N PRO A 282 -6.51 -17.62 -8.33
CA PRO A 282 -7.18 -18.80 -7.76
C PRO A 282 -7.56 -18.63 -6.28
N GLU A 283 -6.91 -17.72 -5.57
CA GLU A 283 -7.18 -17.38 -4.17
C GLU A 283 -8.04 -16.12 -3.99
N GLY A 284 -8.58 -15.57 -5.08
CA GLY A 284 -9.49 -14.43 -5.07
C GLY A 284 -8.82 -13.06 -5.24
N VAL A 285 -9.64 -12.01 -5.27
CA VAL A 285 -9.21 -10.63 -5.63
C VAL A 285 -8.15 -10.07 -4.68
N TYR A 286 -8.24 -10.45 -3.40
CA TYR A 286 -7.35 -9.98 -2.33
C TYR A 286 -6.21 -10.96 -1.98
N ALA A 287 -5.90 -11.89 -2.89
CA ALA A 287 -4.83 -12.85 -2.66
C ALA A 287 -3.50 -12.15 -2.35
N HIS A 288 -2.76 -12.72 -1.40
CA HIS A 288 -1.48 -12.17 -0.97
C HIS A 288 -0.39 -12.34 -2.03
N ASP A 289 -0.28 -13.54 -2.60
CA ASP A 289 0.77 -13.87 -3.56
C ASP A 289 0.40 -13.38 -4.97
N GLY A 290 1.40 -13.32 -5.85
CA GLY A 290 1.19 -13.02 -7.25
C GLY A 290 0.42 -14.13 -7.97
N PRO A 291 -0.41 -13.79 -8.97
CA PRO A 291 -1.13 -14.79 -9.75
C PRO A 291 -0.14 -15.74 -10.46
N PRO A 292 -0.42 -17.04 -10.51
CA PRO A 292 0.39 -17.97 -11.28
C PRO A 292 0.50 -17.51 -12.75
N PRO A 293 1.62 -17.79 -13.46
CA PRO A 293 1.86 -17.29 -14.81
C PRO A 293 0.71 -17.55 -15.80
N GLU A 294 0.02 -18.70 -15.69
CA GLU A 294 -1.11 -19.05 -16.55
C GLU A 294 -2.33 -18.13 -16.41
N TYR A 295 -2.44 -17.37 -15.31
CA TYR A 295 -3.50 -16.38 -15.10
C TYR A 295 -3.08 -14.95 -15.47
N ARG A 296 -1.79 -14.73 -15.77
CA ARG A 296 -1.23 -13.45 -16.21
C ARG A 296 -1.03 -13.36 -17.72
N GLU A 297 -1.44 -14.37 -18.48
CA GLU A 297 -1.29 -14.39 -19.94
C GLU A 297 -2.05 -13.22 -20.60
N GLN A 298 -1.31 -12.18 -20.93
CA GLN A 298 -1.80 -10.99 -21.62
C GLN A 298 -0.90 -10.65 -22.81
N PRO A 299 -1.41 -9.95 -23.85
CA PRO A 299 -0.56 -9.36 -24.87
C PRO A 299 0.47 -8.43 -24.21
N PRO A 300 1.77 -8.57 -24.52
CA PRO A 300 2.79 -7.68 -24.02
C PRO A 300 2.48 -6.20 -24.32
N ALA A 301 3.09 -5.29 -23.56
CA ALA A 301 3.04 -3.88 -23.89
C ALA A 301 3.59 -3.64 -25.32
N ASP A 302 2.80 -3.00 -26.19
CA ASP A 302 3.23 -2.69 -27.57
C ASP A 302 4.38 -1.67 -27.59
N ASP A 303 4.40 -0.78 -26.60
CA ASP A 303 5.41 0.24 -26.37
C ASP A 303 5.76 0.21 -24.88
N PRO A 304 7.04 0.00 -24.52
CA PRO A 304 7.47 0.05 -23.12
C PRO A 304 7.34 1.45 -22.50
N GLY A 305 7.20 2.50 -23.33
CA GLY A 305 6.99 3.88 -22.88
C GLY A 305 8.26 4.61 -22.43
N PHE A 306 9.44 4.02 -22.64
CA PHE A 306 10.75 4.64 -22.43
C PHE A 306 11.78 4.11 -23.43
N GLU A 307 12.92 4.77 -23.56
CA GLU A 307 13.98 4.36 -24.50
C GLU A 307 14.68 3.08 -24.00
N THR A 308 14.41 1.95 -24.64
CA THR A 308 15.07 0.66 -24.38
C THR A 308 15.17 -0.19 -25.65
N ASP A 309 16.18 -1.06 -25.72
CA ASP A 309 16.35 -2.06 -26.78
C ASP A 309 15.65 -3.40 -26.46
N ALA A 310 15.19 -3.56 -25.21
CA ALA A 310 14.46 -4.75 -24.76
C ALA A 310 13.00 -4.75 -25.23
N ARG A 311 12.41 -5.94 -25.32
CA ARG A 311 11.08 -6.16 -25.89
C ARG A 311 10.18 -6.88 -24.87
N PRO A 312 9.07 -6.23 -24.44
CA PRO A 312 8.04 -6.88 -23.64
C PRO A 312 7.61 -8.22 -24.24
N GLY A 313 7.53 -9.25 -23.41
CA GLY A 313 7.19 -10.63 -23.78
C GLY A 313 8.34 -11.47 -24.32
N GLU A 314 9.51 -10.88 -24.59
CA GLU A 314 10.74 -11.60 -24.96
C GLU A 314 11.84 -11.43 -23.92
N ASP A 315 11.97 -10.22 -23.36
CA ASP A 315 12.95 -9.87 -22.34
C ASP A 315 12.23 -9.61 -21.00
N GLU A 316 12.78 -10.14 -19.92
CA GLU A 316 12.24 -9.97 -18.57
C GLU A 316 12.61 -8.60 -18.01
N LEU A 317 11.64 -7.93 -17.38
CA LEU A 317 11.84 -6.63 -16.74
C LEU A 317 12.79 -6.76 -15.55
N ASP A 318 13.91 -6.04 -15.60
CA ASP A 318 14.89 -5.98 -14.52
C ASP A 318 15.52 -4.58 -14.40
N TRP A 319 16.39 -4.39 -13.41
CA TRP A 319 17.11 -3.14 -13.16
C TRP A 319 18.04 -2.67 -14.28
N ASP A 320 18.52 -3.57 -15.14
CA ASP A 320 19.43 -3.25 -16.26
C ASP A 320 18.66 -2.69 -17.46
N LEU A 321 17.36 -2.99 -17.55
CA LEU A 321 16.49 -2.46 -18.59
C LEU A 321 15.90 -1.09 -18.27
N LEU A 322 15.86 -0.69 -17.00
CA LEU A 322 15.20 0.53 -16.56
C LEU A 322 16.03 1.81 -16.78
N PRO A 323 15.36 2.97 -17.01
CA PRO A 323 16.03 4.26 -17.08
C PRO A 323 16.82 4.60 -15.80
N GLU A 324 17.96 5.25 -15.95
CA GLU A 324 18.84 5.66 -14.83
C GLU A 324 18.12 6.53 -13.76
N GLU A 325 17.01 7.20 -14.11
CA GLU A 325 16.27 8.07 -13.20
C GLU A 325 15.33 7.34 -12.22
N VAL A 326 14.97 6.09 -12.52
CA VAL A 326 14.18 5.23 -11.63
C VAL A 326 15.02 4.14 -11.01
N THR A 327 16.18 3.82 -11.59
CA THR A 327 17.15 2.89 -11.01
C THR A 327 17.92 3.56 -9.87
N PRO A 328 17.98 2.94 -8.67
CA PRO A 328 18.72 3.48 -7.54
C PRO A 328 20.23 3.41 -7.79
N GLU A 329 20.99 4.33 -7.19
CA GLU A 329 22.46 4.36 -7.31
C GLU A 329 23.12 3.09 -6.73
N GLU A 330 22.55 2.56 -5.66
CA GLU A 330 22.92 1.30 -5.03
C GLU A 330 21.76 0.33 -5.18
N ARG A 331 22.02 -0.84 -5.75
CA ARG A 331 21.01 -1.89 -5.93
C ARG A 331 21.03 -2.85 -4.74
N PRO A 332 19.94 -3.59 -4.48
CA PRO A 332 19.89 -4.54 -3.37
C PRO A 332 21.09 -5.50 -3.31
N GLU A 333 21.57 -5.99 -4.45
CA GLU A 333 22.74 -6.85 -4.57
C GLU A 333 24.08 -6.16 -4.24
N SER A 334 24.17 -4.84 -4.36
CA SER A 334 25.36 -4.06 -3.94
C SER A 334 25.31 -3.69 -2.47
N VAL A 335 24.11 -3.64 -1.88
CA VAL A 335 23.92 -3.50 -0.44
C VAL A 335 24.32 -4.83 0.21
N SER A 336 25.61 -4.94 0.53
CA SER A 336 26.14 -6.01 1.38
C SER A 336 25.57 -5.87 2.79
N LEU A 337 24.34 -6.34 2.96
CA LEU A 337 24.05 -7.15 4.13
C LEU A 337 24.87 -8.43 3.92
N ASP A 338 25.69 -8.85 4.88
CA ASP A 338 26.40 -10.15 4.83
C ASP A 338 25.40 -11.34 4.84
N LEU A 339 24.47 -11.41 3.89
CA LEU A 339 23.42 -12.42 3.72
C LEU A 339 23.94 -13.67 3.01
N GLU A 340 25.00 -13.56 2.21
CA GLU A 340 25.66 -14.73 1.59
C GLU A 340 26.26 -15.68 2.65
N ASN A 341 26.50 -15.20 3.88
CA ASN A 341 26.91 -16.02 5.03
C ASN A 341 25.73 -16.60 5.84
N TRP A 342 24.47 -16.34 5.46
CA TRP A 342 23.28 -16.87 6.15
C TRP A 342 22.83 -18.24 5.64
N TRP A 343 23.19 -18.59 4.40
CA TRP A 343 22.75 -19.81 3.72
C TRP A 343 23.80 -20.97 3.76
N SER A 344 24.92 -20.78 4.45
CA SER A 344 26.02 -21.76 4.59
C SER A 344 26.00 -22.54 5.89
#